data_AF-K0UGV8-F1
#
_entry.id   AF-K0UGV8-F1
#
_cell.length_a   1.000
_cell.length_b   1.000
_cell.length_c   1.000
_cell.angle_alpha   90.00
_cell.angle_beta   90.00
_cell.angle_gamma   90.00
#
_symmetry.space_group_name_H-M   'P 1'
#
loop_
_entity.id
_entity.type
_entity.pdbx_description
1 polymer ?
#
loop_
_entity_poly.entity_id
_entity_poly.type
_entity_poly.pdbx_seq_one_letter_code
_entity_poly.pdbx_strand_id
1 'polypeptide(L)'
;MIDCLYRRLPGSASEDGEYAVYESTEGTCSNWDPRIQHGSPPLALLTKAVEELADGTGLRVGRLSLDILGPIPVTTVRVRAWVERPGARISLMAAEMLIDRPDGTRRAVA
;
A
#
# COMPACT_ATOMS: atom_id res chain seq x y z
N MET A 1 -0.30 -22.95 7.89
CA MET A 1 0.60 -21.79 8.05
C MET A 1 0.17 -20.80 6.98
N ILE A 2 -0.39 -19.65 7.35
CA ILE A 2 -0.72 -18.63 6.34
C ILE A 2 0.62 -18.01 5.95
N ASP A 3 0.96 -18.09 4.67
CA ASP A 3 2.14 -17.45 4.09
C ASP A 3 2.03 -15.92 4.21
N CYS A 4 3.09 -15.18 3.86
CA CYS A 4 3.04 -13.73 3.78
C CYS A 4 1.97 -13.24 2.78
N LEU A 5 1.29 -12.13 3.11
CA LEU A 5 0.28 -11.51 2.23
C LEU A 5 0.94 -10.80 1.03
N TYR A 6 2.14 -10.26 1.24
CA TYR A 6 2.90 -9.56 0.21
C TYR A 6 4.37 -9.95 0.28
N ARG A 7 5.00 -10.10 -0.89
CA ARG A 7 6.45 -10.23 -1.03
C ARG A 7 7.01 -8.95 -1.63
N ARG A 8 7.88 -8.25 -0.88
CA ARG A 8 8.55 -7.05 -1.39
C ARG A 8 9.54 -7.45 -2.48
N LEU A 9 9.43 -6.84 -3.66
CA LEU A 9 10.32 -7.14 -4.77
C LEU A 9 11.61 -6.31 -4.63
N PRO A 10 12.80 -6.94 -4.54
CA PRO A 10 14.06 -6.20 -4.46
C PRO A 10 14.40 -5.51 -5.80
N GLY A 11 15.07 -4.36 -5.74
CA GLY A 11 15.50 -3.62 -6.95
C GLY A 11 14.37 -2.96 -7.75
N SER A 12 13.15 -2.94 -7.20
CA SER A 12 11.92 -2.52 -7.86
C SER A 12 11.46 -1.10 -7.54
N ALA A 13 12.31 -0.29 -6.90
CA ALA A 13 12.16 1.15 -7.00
C ALA A 13 11.75 1.46 -8.45
N SER A 14 10.68 2.25 -8.65
CA SER A 14 10.54 2.92 -9.96
C SER A 14 11.89 3.53 -10.33
N GLU A 15 12.18 3.79 -11.60
CA GLU A 15 13.51 4.32 -11.99
C GLU A 15 13.96 5.53 -11.14
N ASP A 16 13.01 6.22 -10.48
CA ASP A 16 13.20 7.33 -9.53
C ASP A 16 13.18 7.01 -8.01
N GLY A 17 13.00 5.75 -7.57
CA GLY A 17 12.95 5.41 -6.13
C GLY A 17 11.64 5.70 -5.41
N GLU A 18 10.65 6.24 -6.12
CA GLU A 18 9.41 6.79 -5.54
C GLU A 18 8.48 5.73 -4.90
N TYR A 19 8.48 4.50 -5.43
CA TYR A 19 7.56 3.45 -5.00
C TYR A 19 8.29 2.22 -4.46
N ALA A 20 7.75 1.65 -3.38
CA ALA A 20 8.03 0.27 -2.99
C ALA A 20 7.08 -0.68 -3.72
N VAL A 21 7.61 -1.75 -4.32
CA VAL A 21 6.79 -2.69 -5.11
C VAL A 21 6.69 -4.04 -4.41
N TYR A 22 5.48 -4.60 -4.47
CA TYR A 22 5.11 -5.82 -3.79
C TYR A 22 4.34 -6.74 -4.73
N GLU A 23 4.64 -8.03 -4.68
CA GLU A 23 3.80 -9.07 -5.24
C GLU A 23 2.75 -9.49 -4.20
N SER A 24 1.47 -9.36 -4.53
CA SER A 24 0.38 -9.92 -3.71
C SER A 24 0.32 -11.44 -3.83
N THR A 25 0.10 -12.13 -2.72
CA THR A 25 -0.09 -13.59 -2.69
C THR A 25 -1.57 -13.96 -2.68
N GLU A 26 -1.89 -15.25 -2.86
CA GLU A 26 -3.26 -15.77 -2.70
C GLU A 26 -3.86 -15.47 -1.31
N GLY A 27 -3.02 -15.23 -0.30
CA GLY A 27 -3.50 -14.83 1.02
C GLY A 27 -4.21 -13.48 1.04
N THR A 28 -4.02 -12.66 0.00
CA THR A 28 -4.71 -11.36 -0.13
C THR A 28 -6.09 -11.47 -0.77
N CYS A 29 -6.46 -12.63 -1.32
CA CYS A 29 -7.67 -12.79 -2.11
C CYS A 29 -8.94 -12.55 -1.31
N SER A 30 -9.95 -12.03 -2.00
CA SER A 30 -11.30 -11.83 -1.49
C SER A 30 -12.10 -13.13 -1.53
N ASN A 31 -13.04 -13.27 -0.60
CA ASN A 31 -14.03 -14.35 -0.63
C ASN A 31 -15.08 -14.17 -1.73
N TRP A 32 -15.14 -13.00 -2.39
CA TRP A 32 -16.11 -12.67 -3.44
C TRP A 32 -15.58 -12.96 -4.84
N ASP A 33 -14.29 -12.78 -5.06
CA ASP A 33 -13.59 -13.09 -6.32
C ASP A 33 -12.11 -13.34 -5.97
N PRO A 34 -11.54 -14.52 -6.27
CA PRO A 34 -10.15 -14.82 -5.94
C PRO A 34 -9.15 -13.97 -6.74
N ARG A 35 -9.59 -13.21 -7.75
CA ARG A 35 -8.73 -12.32 -8.55
C ARG A 35 -8.61 -10.92 -7.95
N ILE A 36 -9.42 -10.60 -6.94
CA ILE A 36 -9.36 -9.30 -6.24
C ILE A 36 -8.97 -9.52 -4.78
N GLN A 37 -8.44 -8.48 -4.16
CA GLN A 37 -8.04 -8.50 -2.77
C GLN A 37 -9.20 -8.14 -1.85
N HIS A 38 -9.23 -8.70 -0.65
CA HIS A 38 -10.07 -8.14 0.41
C HIS A 38 -9.45 -6.85 0.95
N GLY A 39 -10.19 -6.07 1.75
CA GLY A 39 -9.74 -4.73 2.16
C GLY A 39 -8.61 -4.71 3.19
N SER A 40 -8.45 -5.75 4.01
CA SER A 40 -7.49 -5.70 5.13
C SER A 40 -6.01 -5.84 4.73
N PRO A 41 -5.60 -6.63 3.71
CA PRO A 41 -4.22 -6.65 3.27
C PRO A 41 -3.75 -5.31 2.69
N PRO A 42 -4.48 -4.63 1.77
CA PRO A 42 -4.11 -3.28 1.34
C PRO A 42 -4.04 -2.29 2.50
N LEU A 43 -5.01 -2.31 3.42
CA LEU A 43 -4.97 -1.46 4.62
C LEU A 43 -3.70 -1.71 5.44
N ALA A 44 -3.35 -2.97 5.70
CA ALA A 44 -2.17 -3.33 6.47
C ALA A 44 -0.87 -2.88 5.79
N LEU A 45 -0.75 -3.06 4.47
CA LEU A 45 0.43 -2.65 3.71
C LEU A 45 0.59 -1.13 3.68
N LEU A 46 -0.51 -0.38 3.46
CA LEU A 46 -0.49 1.08 3.49
C LEU A 46 -0.22 1.64 4.89
N THR A 47 -0.76 0.99 5.93
CA THR A 47 -0.44 1.32 7.32
C THR A 47 1.03 1.16 7.61
N LYS A 48 1.63 0.04 7.18
CA LYS A 48 3.07 -0.20 7.31
C LYS A 48 3.89 0.91 6.64
N ALA A 49 3.52 1.34 5.45
CA ALA A 49 4.22 2.43 4.75
C ALA A 49 4.13 3.77 5.51
N VAL A 50 2.98 4.06 6.14
CA VAL A 50 2.83 5.22 7.02
C VAL A 50 3.68 5.09 8.28
N GLU A 51 3.73 3.91 8.90
CA GLU A 51 4.56 3.66 10.08
C GLU A 51 6.06 3.80 9.78
N GLU A 52 6.52 3.30 8.62
CA GLU A 52 7.89 3.50 8.15
C GLU A 52 8.22 4.96 7.90
N LEU A 53 7.28 5.73 7.33
CA LEU A 53 7.43 7.18 7.16
C LEU A 53 7.48 7.93 8.50
N ALA A 54 6.77 7.43 9.51
CA ALA A 54 6.73 8.01 10.84
C ALA A 54 7.91 7.58 11.74
N ASP A 55 8.74 6.65 11.29
CA ASP A 55 9.85 6.14 12.10
C ASP A 55 10.80 7.27 12.53
N GLY A 56 11.28 7.21 13.77
CA GLY A 56 12.10 8.26 14.37
C GLY A 56 11.38 9.57 14.76
N THR A 57 10.12 9.78 14.38
CA THR A 57 9.38 11.02 14.72
C THR A 57 8.82 11.03 16.15
N GLY A 58 8.66 9.85 16.77
CA GLY A 58 7.98 9.68 18.06
C GLY A 58 6.46 9.78 18.00
N LEU A 59 5.87 10.03 16.82
CA LEU A 59 4.42 10.04 16.60
C LEU A 59 3.87 8.60 16.54
N ARG A 60 2.57 8.45 16.81
CA ARG A 60 1.84 7.18 16.68
C ARG A 60 0.58 7.37 15.86
N VAL A 61 0.14 6.33 15.17
CA VAL A 61 -1.10 6.33 14.40
C VAL A 61 -2.29 6.44 15.35
N GLY A 62 -3.04 7.55 15.27
CA GLY A 62 -4.26 7.76 16.06
C GLY A 62 -5.55 7.38 15.32
N ARG A 63 -5.57 7.53 13.99
CA ARG A 63 -6.71 7.18 13.12
C ARG A 63 -6.20 6.90 11.72
N LEU A 64 -6.78 5.89 11.09
CA LEU A 64 -6.61 5.59 9.66
C LEU A 64 -7.98 5.52 8.99
N SER A 65 -8.03 5.96 7.76
CA SER A 65 -9.14 5.78 6.83
C SER A 65 -8.56 5.24 5.52
N LEU A 66 -9.28 4.33 4.89
CA LEU A 66 -8.91 3.76 3.60
C LEU A 66 -10.08 3.93 2.65
N ASP A 67 -9.81 4.53 1.50
CA ASP A 67 -10.76 4.66 0.42
C ASP A 67 -10.40 3.64 -0.66
N ILE A 68 -11.24 2.61 -0.86
CA ILE A 68 -11.06 1.65 -1.94
C ILE A 68 -11.69 2.23 -3.20
N LEU A 69 -10.84 2.70 -4.12
CA LEU A 69 -11.24 3.43 -5.33
C LEU A 69 -11.76 2.51 -6.45
N GLY A 70 -11.68 1.19 -6.26
CA GLY A 70 -12.23 0.16 -7.14
C GLY A 70 -11.63 -1.21 -6.83
N PRO A 71 -11.87 -2.23 -7.68
CA PRO A 71 -11.28 -3.55 -7.49
C PRO A 71 -9.76 -3.48 -7.40
N ILE A 72 -9.19 -4.09 -6.36
CA ILE A 72 -7.75 -4.21 -6.16
C ILE A 72 -7.37 -5.61 -6.63
N PRO A 73 -6.75 -5.80 -7.81
CA PRO A 73 -6.41 -7.14 -8.29
C PRO A 73 -5.30 -7.78 -7.45
N VAL A 74 -5.28 -9.11 -7.39
CA VAL A 74 -4.16 -9.90 -6.86
C VAL A 74 -3.06 -9.91 -7.92
N THR A 75 -2.12 -8.98 -7.80
CA THR A 75 -1.07 -8.74 -8.78
C THR A 75 0.11 -7.98 -8.14
N THR A 76 1.04 -7.49 -8.95
CA THR A 76 2.08 -6.57 -8.49
C THR A 76 1.48 -5.21 -8.19
N VAL A 77 1.70 -4.71 -6.98
CA VAL A 77 1.24 -3.40 -6.51
C VAL A 77 2.41 -2.49 -6.18
N ARG A 78 2.21 -1.18 -6.35
CA ARG A 78 3.17 -0.13 -6.04
C ARG A 78 2.63 0.70 -4.89
N VAL A 79 3.46 0.98 -3.89
CA VAL A 79 3.07 1.74 -2.70
C VAL A 79 4.02 2.90 -2.48
N ARG A 80 3.46 4.06 -2.17
CA ARG A 80 4.21 5.23 -1.67
C ARG A 80 3.51 5.82 -0.46
N ALA A 81 4.24 6.56 0.36
CA ALA A 81 3.72 7.32 1.48
C ALA A 81 4.40 8.69 1.55
N TRP A 82 3.68 9.71 2.02
CA TRP A 82 4.20 11.07 2.18
C TRP A 82 3.52 11.80 3.34
N VAL A 83 4.15 12.90 3.77
CA VAL A 83 3.56 13.82 4.76
C VAL A 83 2.69 14.83 4.03
N GLU A 84 1.36 14.65 4.13
CA GLU A 84 0.37 15.56 3.55
C GLU A 84 0.31 16.89 4.32
N ARG A 85 0.41 16.83 5.66
CA ARG A 85 0.48 18.01 6.52
C ARG A 85 1.41 17.75 7.71
N PRO A 86 2.54 18.47 7.83
CA PRO A 86 3.48 18.26 8.91
C PRO A 86 2.93 18.75 10.26
N GLY A 87 3.47 18.22 11.36
CA GLY A 87 3.20 18.72 12.70
C GLY A 87 3.91 17.94 13.80
N ALA A 88 4.39 18.66 14.83
CA ALA A 88 5.13 18.07 15.94
C ALA A 88 4.26 17.30 16.95
N ARG A 89 2.94 17.55 16.97
CA ARG A 89 1.98 16.85 17.85
C ARG A 89 0.98 16.01 17.07
N ILE A 90 0.52 16.52 15.92
CA ILE A 90 -0.40 15.84 15.01
C ILE A 90 0.09 16.12 13.59
N SER A 91 0.44 15.05 12.87
CA SER A 91 0.78 15.07 11.45
C SER A 91 -0.32 14.33 10.67
N LEU A 92 -0.58 14.77 9.43
CA LEU A 92 -1.35 13.98 8.47
C LEU A 92 -0.37 13.36 7.49
N MET A 93 -0.32 12.03 7.50
CA MET A 93 0.44 11.24 6.54
C MET A 93 -0.54 10.51 5.65
N ALA A 94 -0.20 10.37 4.39
CA ALA A 94 -0.98 9.68 3.39
C ALA A 94 -0.13 8.57 2.76
N ALA A 95 -0.81 7.56 2.25
CA ALA A 95 -0.21 6.52 1.45
C ALA A 95 -1.18 6.15 0.32
N GLU A 96 -0.63 5.62 -0.75
CA GLU A 96 -1.39 5.26 -1.94
C GLU A 96 -0.86 3.95 -2.52
N MET A 97 -1.77 3.12 -3.00
CA MET A 97 -1.53 1.89 -3.73
C MET A 97 -1.93 2.07 -5.20
N LEU A 98 -1.03 1.69 -6.10
CA LEU A 98 -1.26 1.69 -7.53
C LEU A 98 -1.03 0.31 -8.12
N ILE A 99 -1.67 0.08 -9.27
CA ILE A 99 -1.41 -1.06 -10.14
C ILE A 99 -0.96 -0.56 -11.51
N ASP A 100 -0.13 -1.34 -12.19
CA ASP A 100 0.18 -1.13 -13.60
C ASP A 100 -0.98 -1.66 -14.46
N ARG A 101 -1.36 -0.91 -15.49
CA ARG A 101 -2.36 -1.31 -16.49
C ARG A 101 -1.67 -1.88 -17.73
N PRO A 102 -2.39 -2.68 -18.56
CA PRO A 102 -1.84 -3.20 -19.82
C PRO A 102 -1.36 -2.12 -20.81
N ASP A 103 -1.89 -0.90 -20.70
CA ASP A 103 -1.50 0.25 -21.53
C ASP A 103 -0.23 0.98 -21.02
N GLY A 104 0.41 0.45 -19.97
CA GLY A 104 1.61 1.03 -19.34
C GLY A 104 1.31 2.17 -18.36
N THR A 105 0.05 2.59 -18.21
CA THR A 105 -0.34 3.61 -17.23
C THR A 105 -0.47 3.00 -15.83
N ARG A 106 -0.45 3.86 -14.80
CA ARG A 106 -0.73 3.46 -13.42
C ARG A 106 -2.13 3.90 -13.01
N ARG A 107 -2.79 3.10 -12.18
CA ARG A 107 -4.10 3.42 -11.60
C ARG A 107 -4.03 3.31 -10.09
N ALA A 108 -4.44 4.37 -9.38
CA ALA A 108 -4.68 4.34 -7.95
C ALA A 108 -5.87 3.41 -7.63
N VAL A 109 -5.71 2.58 -6.61
CA VAL A 109 -6.74 1.61 -6.19
C VAL A 109 -7.10 1.72 -4.73
N ALA A 110 -6.21 2.26 -3.91
CA ALA A 110 -6.35 2.44 -2.47
C ALA A 110 -5.35 3.48 -1.95
#